data_AF-A0A8T6SHR5-F1
#
_entry.id   AF-A0A8T6SHR5-F1
#
_cell.length_a   1.000
_cell.length_b   1.000
_cell.length_c   1.000
_cell.angle_alpha   90.00
_cell.angle_beta   90.00
_cell.angle_gamma   90.00
#
_symmetry.space_group_name_H-M   'P 1'
#
loop_
_entity.id
_entity.type
_entity.pdbx_description
1 polymer ?
#
loop_
_entity_poly.entity_id
_entity_poly.type
_entity_poly.pdbx_seq_one_letter_code
_entity_poly.pdbx_strand_id
1 'polypeptide(L)' 'KTARDVNKIERGGGHVLTDMCTVVSWTETLEIKSIMTNSAKTAYYAPTLNKAETMFASMKKCLEKALGG' A
#
# COMPACT_ATOMS: atom_id res chain seq x y z
N LYS A 1 -13.13 17.19 4.40
CA LYS A 1 -13.11 16.34 3.18
C LYS A 1 -12.28 15.07 3.40
N THR A 2 -10.99 15.20 3.73
CA THR A 2 -10.07 14.07 4.01
C THR A 2 -10.59 13.08 5.05
N ALA A 3 -11.09 13.57 6.20
CA ALA A 3 -11.63 12.70 7.26
C ALA A 3 -12.79 11.79 6.79
N ARG A 4 -13.61 12.25 5.83
CA ARG A 4 -14.70 11.44 5.26
C ARG A 4 -14.14 10.30 4.41
N ASP A 5 -13.12 10.58 3.61
CA ASP A 5 -12.55 9.61 2.69
C ASP A 5 -11.74 8.55 3.47
N VAL A 6 -11.01 8.96 4.51
CA VAL A 6 -10.35 8.04 5.48
C VAL A 6 -11.38 7.13 6.15
N ASN A 7 -12.45 7.69 6.70
CA ASN A 7 -13.49 6.91 7.39
C ASN A 7 -14.14 5.86 6.46
N LYS A 8 -14.33 6.19 5.18
CA LYS A 8 -14.84 5.22 4.19
C LYS A 8 -13.90 4.04 3.98
N ILE A 9 -12.58 4.29 3.90
CA ILE A 9 -11.57 3.25 3.72
C ILE A 9 -11.52 2.36 4.96
N GLU A 10 -11.50 2.96 6.15
CA GLU A 10 -11.41 2.23 7.42
C GLU A 10 -12.66 1.39 7.70
N ARG A 11 -13.86 1.93 7.44
CA ARG A 11 -15.10 1.16 7.52
C ARG A 11 -15.20 0.01 6.52
N GLY A 12 -14.43 0.08 5.43
CA GLY A 12 -14.29 -1.01 4.46
C GLY A 12 -13.28 -2.08 4.86
N GLY A 13 -12.67 -1.98 6.05
CA GLY A 13 -11.63 -2.91 6.53
C GLY A 13 -10.22 -2.56 6.08
N GLY A 14 -10.02 -1.45 5.37
CA GLY A 14 -8.69 -0.93 5.05
C GLY A 14 -8.06 -0.21 6.24
N HIS A 15 -6.74 -0.05 6.23
CA HIS A 15 -6.03 0.79 7.19
C HIS A 15 -5.32 1.93 6.48
N VAL A 16 -5.52 3.15 6.98
CA VAL A 16 -4.84 4.35 6.45
C VAL A 16 -3.65 4.68 7.34
N LEU A 17 -2.45 4.55 6.80
CA LEU A 17 -1.21 4.92 7.47
C LEU A 17 -0.82 6.36 7.13
N THR A 18 -0.32 7.10 8.11
CA THR A 18 0.14 8.50 7.96
C THR A 18 1.58 8.64 8.47
N ASP A 19 2.23 9.78 8.15
CA ASP A 19 3.63 10.08 8.53
C ASP A 19 4.66 9.02 8.08
N MET A 20 4.34 8.33 6.99
CA MET A 20 5.07 7.18 6.48
C MET A 20 5.43 7.39 5.01
N CYS A 21 6.69 7.16 4.64
CA CYS A 21 7.10 7.08 3.24
C CYS A 21 7.23 5.62 2.82
N THR A 22 6.27 5.11 2.05
CA THR A 22 6.18 3.69 1.64
C THR A 22 7.43 3.12 0.96
N VAL A 23 8.40 3.95 0.59
CA VAL A 23 9.70 3.56 0.03
C VAL A 23 10.74 3.18 1.10
N VAL A 24 10.73 3.86 2.24
CA VAL A 24 11.75 3.70 3.31
C VAL A 24 11.15 3.24 4.63
N SER A 25 9.91 2.77 4.59
CA SER A 25 9.19 2.40 5.80
C SER A 25 9.53 1.00 6.25
N TRP A 26 9.47 0.78 7.55
CA TRP A 26 9.74 -0.50 8.19
C TRP A 26 8.58 -1.48 7.99
N THR A 27 8.37 -1.90 6.74
CA THR A 27 7.35 -2.90 6.35
C THR A 27 7.54 -4.21 7.10
N GLU A 28 8.78 -4.57 7.46
CA GLU A 28 9.09 -5.71 8.32
C GLU A 28 8.42 -5.58 9.70
N THR A 29 8.45 -4.40 10.33
CA THR A 29 7.81 -4.15 11.63
C THR A 29 6.28 -4.15 11.55
N LEU A 30 5.74 -3.86 10.36
CA LEU A 30 4.31 -3.96 10.05
C LEU A 30 3.91 -5.34 9.52
N GLU A 31 4.85 -6.29 9.46
CA GLU A 31 4.68 -7.64 8.90
C GLU A 31 4.14 -7.68 7.46
N ILE A 32 4.39 -6.62 6.68
CA ILE A 32 3.97 -6.50 5.28
C ILE A 32 4.99 -7.23 4.39
N LYS A 33 4.60 -8.40 3.88
CA LYS A 33 5.44 -9.24 3.01
C LYS A 33 5.37 -8.88 1.53
N SER A 34 4.24 -8.33 1.09
CA SER A 34 3.97 -8.02 -0.32
C SER A 34 3.29 -6.67 -0.47
N ILE A 35 3.68 -5.91 -1.50
CA ILE A 35 3.14 -4.58 -1.80
C ILE A 35 2.68 -4.55 -3.27
N MET A 36 1.42 -4.23 -3.49
CA MET A 36 0.93 -3.85 -4.81
C MET A 36 0.77 -2.34 -4.88
N THR A 37 1.31 -1.70 -5.91
CA THR A 37 1.34 -0.24 -6.00
C THR A 37 1.20 0.27 -7.43
N ASN A 38 0.59 1.45 -7.57
CA ASN A 38 0.56 2.23 -8.82
C ASN A 38 1.65 3.32 -8.86
N SER A 39 2.53 3.39 -7.86
CA SER A 39 3.65 4.31 -7.80
C SER A 39 4.90 3.65 -8.37
N ALA A 40 5.43 4.19 -9.48
CA ALA A 40 6.67 3.69 -10.08
C ALA A 40 7.86 3.79 -9.11
N LYS A 41 7.88 4.85 -8.28
CA LYS A 41 8.92 5.05 -7.25
C LYS A 41 8.87 3.93 -6.21
N THR A 42 7.68 3.63 -5.70
CA THR A 42 7.52 2.55 -4.71
C THR A 42 7.82 1.19 -5.33
N ALA A 43 7.38 0.95 -6.56
CA ALA A 43 7.66 -0.28 -7.29
C ALA A 43 9.16 -0.55 -7.49
N TYR A 44 9.94 0.50 -7.76
CA TYR A 44 11.38 0.39 -7.96
C TYR A 44 12.15 0.14 -6.67
N TYR A 45 11.82 0.87 -5.59
CA TYR A 45 12.59 0.83 -4.36
C TYR A 45 12.11 -0.18 -3.32
N ALA A 46 10.83 -0.55 -3.27
CA ALA A 46 10.32 -1.45 -2.23
C ALA A 46 10.98 -2.84 -2.21
N PRO A 47 11.35 -3.48 -3.34
CA PRO A 47 12.04 -4.78 -3.31
C PRO A 47 13.39 -4.74 -2.58
N THR A 48 14.13 -3.65 -2.72
CA THR A 48 15.47 -3.48 -2.14
C THR A 48 15.42 -2.81 -0.77
N LEU A 49 14.60 -1.75 -0.67
CA LEU A 49 14.24 -0.92 0.48
C LEU A 49 13.69 -1.71 1.67
N ASN A 50 12.62 -2.43 1.35
CA ASN A 50 11.66 -2.96 2.30
C ASN A 50 11.65 -4.49 2.32
N LYS A 51 12.43 -5.12 1.41
CA LYS A 51 12.45 -6.56 1.14
C LYS A 51 11.06 -7.18 0.91
N ALA A 52 10.10 -6.36 0.48
CA ALA A 52 8.74 -6.78 0.20
C ALA A 52 8.61 -7.19 -1.27
N GLU A 53 7.92 -8.29 -1.53
CA GLU A 53 7.55 -8.69 -2.89
C GLU A 53 6.66 -7.61 -3.51
N THR A 54 7.08 -7.02 -4.63
CA THR A 54 6.43 -5.82 -5.15
C THR A 54 5.82 -6.05 -6.52
N MET A 55 4.56 -5.65 -6.70
CA MET A 55 3.86 -5.68 -7.98
C MET A 55 3.43 -4.27 -8.41
N PHE A 56 3.88 -3.85 -9.59
CA PHE A 56 3.46 -2.60 -10.19
C PHE A 56 2.19 -2.81 -11.04
N ALA A 57 1.11 -2.11 -10.70
CA ALA A 57 -0.18 -2.26 -11.38
C ALA A 57 -0.98 -0.95 -11.39
N SER A 58 -2.00 -0.86 -12.23
CA SER A 58 -2.91 0.29 -12.22
C SER A 58 -3.71 0.35 -10.92
N MET A 59 -4.20 1.55 -10.55
CA MET A 59 -5.04 1.70 -9.35
C MET A 59 -6.28 0.79 -9.40
N LYS A 60 -6.89 0.63 -10.57
CA LYS A 60 -8.03 -0.28 -10.77
C LYS A 60 -7.68 -1.72 -10.37
N LYS A 61 -6.55 -2.25 -10.85
CA LYS A 61 -6.09 -3.60 -10.51
C LYS A 61 -5.77 -3.75 -9.02
N CYS A 62 -5.18 -2.72 -8.41
CA CYS A 62 -4.92 -2.73 -6.97
C CYS A 62 -6.23 -2.84 -6.17
N LEU A 63 -7.27 -2.08 -6.57
CA LEU A 63 -8.59 -2.13 -5.94
C LEU A 63 -9.29 -3.47 -6.18
N GLU A 64 -9.24 -4.00 -7.41
CA GLU A 64 -9.77 -5.33 -7.74
C GLU A 64 -9.16 -6.40 -6.84
N LYS A 65 -7.83 -6.36 -6.64
CA LYS A 65 -7.14 -7.32 -5.77
C LYS A 65 -7.44 -7.12 -4.29
N ALA A 66 -7.61 -5.88 -3.84
CA ALA A 66 -7.91 -5.55 -2.44
C ALA A 66 -9.36 -5.90 -2.05
N LEU A 67 -10.31 -5.75 -2.98
CA LEU A 67 -11.75 -5.98 -2.73
C LEU A 67 -12.21 -7.39 -3.12
N GLY A 68 -11.56 -8.00 -4.11
CA GLY A 68 -11.95 -9.27 -4.71
C GLY A 68 -11.02 -10.41 -4.34
N GLY A 69 -10.70 -10.54 -3.04
CA GLY A 69 -9.88 -11.65 -2.51
C GLY A 69 -10.14 -12.98 -3.22
#